data_AF-A0A2T4JI56-F1
#
_entry.id   AF-A0A2T4JI56-F1
#
_cell.length_a   1.000
_cell.length_b   1.000
_cell.length_c   1.000
_cell.angle_alpha   90.00
_cell.angle_beta   90.00
_cell.angle_gamma   90.00
#
_symmetry.space_group_name_H-M   'P 1'
#
loop_
_entity.id
_entity.type
_entity.pdbx_description
1 polymer ?
#
loop_
_entity_poly.entity_id
_entity_poly.type
_entity_poly.pdbx_seq_one_letter_code
_entity_poly.pdbx_strand_id
1 'polypeptide(L)'
;GKVWEAVFPLLNTYARVPVCGLIAQYNLGDAPPAGPDRLPSLMRQVLTRSLTIRGFIQTEFADQRPAFLEEAAGWIASGQLRYCEDIVDGLENAPEAFRGLLEGRNFGKLVIRVAGE
;
A
#
# COMPACT_ATOMS: atom_id res chain seq x y z
N GLY A 1 -7.10 2.86 9.95
CA GLY A 1 -7.24 4.18 9.30
C GLY A 1 -8.62 4.34 8.68
N LYS A 2 -9.04 5.58 8.38
CA LYS A 2 -10.41 5.91 7.91
C LYS A 2 -10.87 5.10 6.69
N VAL A 3 -9.97 4.76 5.76
CA VAL A 3 -10.30 3.96 4.57
C VAL A 3 -10.81 2.56 4.95
N TRP A 4 -10.14 1.87 5.86
CA TRP A 4 -10.59 0.55 6.33
C TRP A 4 -11.96 0.64 7.01
N GLU A 5 -12.18 1.66 7.84
CA GLU A 5 -13.44 1.87 8.53
C GLU A 5 -14.61 2.09 7.56
N ALA A 6 -14.36 2.78 6.45
CA ALA A 6 -15.36 3.01 5.40
C ALA A 6 -15.61 1.77 4.52
N VAL A 7 -14.56 1.00 4.19
CA VAL A 7 -14.66 -0.15 3.27
C VAL A 7 -15.17 -1.41 3.98
N PHE A 8 -14.76 -1.65 5.23
CA PHE A 8 -15.05 -2.90 5.94
C PHE A 8 -16.54 -3.29 5.99
N PRO A 9 -17.49 -2.36 6.25
CA PRO A 9 -18.92 -2.69 6.23
C PRO A 9 -19.48 -3.09 4.85
N LEU A 10 -18.75 -2.74 3.78
CA LEU A 10 -19.16 -2.94 2.38
C LEU A 10 -18.61 -4.24 1.77
N LEU A 11 -17.83 -5.02 2.50
CA LEU A 11 -17.29 -6.28 2.00
C LEU A 11 -18.41 -7.27 1.67
N ASN A 12 -18.41 -7.82 0.46
CA ASN A 12 -19.35 -8.87 0.08
C ASN A 12 -18.98 -10.21 0.73
N THR A 13 -19.92 -11.16 0.75
CA THR A 13 -19.61 -12.56 1.07
C THR A 13 -18.52 -13.08 0.12
N TYR A 14 -17.53 -13.77 0.67
CA TYR A 14 -16.33 -14.26 -0.01
C TYR A 14 -15.35 -13.17 -0.50
N ALA A 15 -15.45 -11.94 0.01
CA ALA A 15 -14.48 -10.91 -0.32
C ALA A 15 -13.05 -11.27 0.16
N ARG A 16 -12.07 -10.73 -0.56
CA ARG A 16 -10.64 -10.95 -0.32
C ARG A 16 -9.96 -9.62 -0.03
N VAL A 17 -9.16 -9.60 1.03
CA VAL A 17 -8.40 -8.44 1.49
C VAL A 17 -6.92 -8.82 1.53
N PRO A 18 -6.16 -8.52 0.45
CA PRO A 18 -4.71 -8.61 0.48
C PRO A 18 -4.14 -7.47 1.33
N VAL A 19 -3.53 -7.81 2.45
CA VAL A 19 -2.97 -6.84 3.40
C VAL A 19 -1.49 -6.60 3.05
N CYS A 20 -1.25 -5.57 2.26
CA CYS A 20 0.09 -5.17 1.80
C CYS A 20 0.83 -4.27 2.81
N GLY A 21 0.09 -3.42 3.53
CA GLY A 21 0.69 -2.46 4.46
C GLY A 21 -0.35 -1.70 5.26
N LEU A 22 0.13 -0.95 6.25
CA LEU A 22 -0.69 -0.26 7.26
C LEU A 22 -0.18 1.17 7.48
N ILE A 23 0.05 1.92 6.39
CA ILE A 23 0.72 3.24 6.44
C ILE A 23 0.03 4.26 7.34
N ALA A 24 -1.30 4.20 7.45
CA ALA A 24 -2.07 5.04 8.36
C ALA A 24 -1.77 4.78 9.85
N GLN A 25 -1.00 3.73 10.16
CA GLN A 25 -0.61 3.32 11.51
C GLN A 25 0.90 3.45 11.77
N TYR A 26 1.74 3.67 10.75
CA TYR A 26 3.21 3.64 10.92
C TYR A 26 3.76 4.69 11.89
N ASN A 27 3.09 5.83 12.01
CA ASN A 27 3.50 6.92 12.90
C ASN A 27 2.71 6.94 14.22
N LEU A 28 1.89 5.93 14.49
CA LEU A 28 1.29 5.77 15.81
C LEU A 28 2.38 5.24 16.76
N GLY A 29 2.53 5.86 17.92
CA GLY A 29 3.41 5.31 18.97
C GLY A 29 2.84 4.01 19.55
N ASP A 30 3.52 3.46 20.55
CA ASP A 30 3.17 2.17 21.17
C ASP A 30 1.86 2.17 21.96
N ALA A 31 1.21 3.34 22.10
CA ALA A 31 -0.07 3.44 22.77
C ALA A 31 -1.17 2.76 21.92
N PRO A 32 -2.01 1.90 22.54
CA PRO A 32 -3.12 1.30 21.82
C PRO A 32 -4.05 2.41 21.26
N PRO A 33 -4.61 2.22 20.06
CA PRO A 33 -5.53 3.19 19.48
C PRO A 33 -6.68 3.49 20.45
N ALA A 34 -7.01 4.77 20.62
CA ALA A 34 -8.15 5.15 21.44
C ALA A 34 -9.46 4.60 20.85
N GLY A 35 -10.32 4.03 21.69
CA GLY A 35 -11.64 3.55 21.32
C GLY A 35 -11.93 2.10 21.73
N PRO A 36 -13.13 1.60 21.41
CA PRO A 36 -13.52 0.23 21.71
C PRO A 36 -12.72 -0.76 20.88
N ASP A 37 -12.44 -1.94 21.46
CA ASP A 37 -11.86 -3.05 20.71
C ASP A 37 -12.79 -3.48 19.57
N ARG A 38 -12.26 -3.46 18.35
CA ARG A 38 -13.00 -3.79 17.12
C ARG A 38 -12.74 -5.19 16.62
N LEU A 39 -11.82 -5.94 17.24
CA LEU A 39 -11.47 -7.30 16.85
C LEU A 39 -12.69 -8.25 16.87
N PRO A 40 -13.60 -8.23 17.86
CA PRO A 40 -14.77 -9.10 17.84
C PRO A 40 -15.70 -8.85 16.64
N SER A 41 -15.88 -7.59 16.24
CA SER A 41 -16.68 -7.23 15.07
C SER A 41 -16.02 -7.68 13.77
N LEU A 42 -14.69 -7.51 13.68
CA LEU A 42 -13.89 -8.04 12.58
C LEU A 42 -14.06 -9.54 12.43
N MET A 43 -13.82 -10.30 13.50
CA MET A 43 -13.90 -11.77 13.48
C MET A 43 -15.31 -12.26 13.16
N ARG A 44 -16.35 -11.57 13.64
CA ARG A 44 -17.74 -11.88 13.27
C ARG A 44 -17.94 -11.77 11.77
N GLN A 45 -17.50 -10.68 11.13
CA GLN A 45 -17.66 -10.54 9.69
C GLN A 45 -16.80 -11.53 8.90
N VAL A 46 -15.58 -11.80 9.34
CA VAL A 46 -14.73 -12.85 8.73
C VAL A 46 -15.46 -14.18 8.68
N LEU A 47 -16.10 -14.55 9.80
CA LEU A 47 -16.90 -15.77 9.90
C LEU A 47 -18.16 -15.71 9.03
N THR A 48 -19.03 -14.72 9.23
CA THR A 48 -20.37 -14.70 8.61
C THR A 48 -20.35 -14.38 7.12
N ARG A 49 -19.30 -13.70 6.64
CA ARG A 49 -19.10 -13.37 5.23
C ARG A 49 -18.02 -14.23 4.57
N SER A 50 -17.45 -15.21 5.26
CA SER A 50 -16.40 -16.10 4.72
C SER A 50 -15.25 -15.32 4.05
N LEU A 51 -14.74 -14.30 4.74
CA LEU A 51 -13.71 -13.40 4.20
C LEU A 51 -12.34 -14.09 4.18
N THR A 52 -11.55 -13.80 3.14
CA THR A 52 -10.10 -14.09 3.16
C THR A 52 -9.35 -12.80 3.43
N ILE A 53 -8.67 -12.71 4.57
CA ILE A 53 -7.81 -11.59 4.92
C ILE A 53 -6.39 -12.14 5.05
N ARG A 54 -5.49 -11.77 4.12
CA ARG A 54 -4.15 -12.36 4.04
C ARG A 54 -3.09 -11.27 3.95
N GLY A 55 -2.20 -11.25 4.93
CA GLY A 55 -0.94 -10.49 4.85
C GLY A 55 0.04 -11.15 3.88
N PHE A 56 0.85 -10.32 3.23
CA PHE A 56 1.97 -10.79 2.42
C PHE A 56 3.08 -9.74 2.39
N ILE A 57 4.31 -10.20 2.23
CA ILE A 57 5.49 -9.40 1.96
C ILE A 57 6.00 -9.75 0.56
N GLN A 58 6.35 -8.74 -0.23
CA GLN A 58 6.73 -8.92 -1.64
C GLN A 58 7.83 -9.98 -1.84
N THR A 59 8.75 -10.12 -0.87
CA THR A 59 9.84 -11.08 -0.92
C THR A 59 9.39 -12.54 -0.97
N GLU A 60 8.16 -12.86 -0.54
CA GLU A 60 7.54 -14.18 -0.70
C GLU A 60 7.34 -14.59 -2.16
N PHE A 61 7.37 -13.63 -3.11
CA PHE A 61 7.09 -13.83 -4.53
C PHE A 61 8.25 -13.39 -5.42
N ALA A 62 9.46 -13.37 -4.89
CA ALA A 62 10.65 -12.88 -5.63
C ALA A 62 10.94 -13.71 -6.89
N ASP A 63 10.56 -14.99 -6.91
CA ASP A 63 10.64 -15.91 -8.03
C ASP A 63 9.74 -15.52 -9.21
N GLN A 64 8.65 -14.79 -8.95
CA GLN A 64 7.71 -14.32 -9.98
C GLN A 64 8.19 -13.03 -10.68
N ARG A 65 9.25 -12.39 -10.16
CA ARG A 65 9.75 -11.11 -10.69
C ARG A 65 10.07 -11.14 -12.19
N PRO A 66 10.74 -12.18 -12.76
CA PRO A 66 11.03 -12.21 -14.20
C PRO A 66 9.78 -12.16 -15.06
N ALA A 67 8.76 -12.97 -14.74
CA ALA A 67 7.49 -12.99 -15.47
C ALA A 67 6.75 -11.64 -15.35
N PHE A 68 6.73 -11.06 -14.14
CA PHE A 68 6.14 -9.74 -13.93
C PHE A 68 6.80 -8.65 -14.78
N LEU A 69 8.14 -8.66 -14.89
CA LEU A 69 8.86 -7.65 -15.68
C LEU A 69 8.52 -7.76 -17.17
N GLU A 70 8.40 -8.97 -17.71
CA GLU A 70 8.00 -9.19 -19.10
C GLU A 70 6.59 -8.66 -19.38
N GLU A 71 5.62 -9.03 -18.54
CA GLU A 71 4.23 -8.59 -18.68
C GLU A 71 4.06 -7.07 -18.50
N ALA A 72 4.64 -6.51 -17.44
CA ALA A 72 4.52 -5.10 -17.11
C ALA A 72 5.21 -4.21 -18.17
N ALA A 73 6.37 -4.63 -18.70
CA ALA A 73 7.00 -3.91 -19.80
C ALA A 73 6.10 -3.88 -21.05
N GLY A 74 5.44 -5.01 -21.35
CA GLY A 74 4.45 -5.08 -22.42
C GLY A 74 3.28 -4.10 -22.21
N TRP A 75 2.72 -4.04 -21.00
CA TRP A 75 1.62 -3.11 -20.68
C TRP A 75 2.03 -1.64 -20.72
N ILE A 76 3.27 -1.32 -20.33
CA ILE A 76 3.81 0.04 -20.44
C ILE A 76 3.95 0.41 -21.91
N ALA A 77 4.57 -0.45 -22.72
CA ALA A 77 4.78 -0.23 -24.15
C ALA A 77 3.45 -0.08 -24.91
N SER A 78 2.41 -0.84 -24.53
CA SER A 78 1.07 -0.76 -25.14
C SER A 78 0.22 0.40 -24.60
N GLY A 79 0.64 1.07 -23.52
CA GLY A 79 -0.11 2.11 -22.84
C GLY A 79 -1.28 1.61 -21.96
N GLN A 80 -1.39 0.29 -21.75
CA GLN A 80 -2.34 -0.33 -20.81
C GLN A 80 -1.97 -0.05 -19.35
N LEU A 81 -0.67 0.04 -19.05
CA LEU A 81 -0.15 0.47 -17.75
C LEU A 81 0.49 1.85 -17.89
N ARG A 82 -0.09 2.84 -17.22
CA ARG A 82 0.45 4.19 -17.12
C ARG A 82 1.03 4.40 -15.74
N TYR A 83 2.20 5.00 -15.67
CA TYR A 83 2.87 5.34 -14.43
C TYR A 83 3.05 6.85 -14.32
N CYS A 84 3.14 7.33 -13.08
CA CYS A 84 3.36 8.72 -12.75
C CYS A 84 4.41 8.77 -11.66
N GLU A 85 5.44 9.57 -11.88
CA GLU A 85 6.55 9.76 -10.96
C GLU A 85 6.56 11.20 -10.48
N ASP A 86 6.89 11.35 -9.20
CA ASP A 86 7.19 12.61 -8.55
C ASP A 86 8.69 12.63 -8.30
N ILE A 87 9.43 13.43 -9.06
CA ILE A 87 10.88 13.39 -9.09
C ILE A 87 11.44 14.58 -8.32
N VAL A 88 12.24 14.30 -7.30
CA VAL A 88 12.98 15.30 -6.52
C VAL A 88 14.48 15.17 -6.82
N ASP A 89 15.11 16.27 -7.21
CA ASP A 89 16.54 16.33 -7.48
C ASP A 89 17.37 16.44 -6.19
N GLY A 90 18.52 15.77 -6.17
CA GLY A 90 19.50 15.88 -5.08
C GLY A 90 19.22 14.92 -3.92
N LEU A 91 20.24 14.16 -3.53
CA LEU A 91 20.15 13.23 -2.40
C LEU A 91 19.88 13.95 -1.08
N GLU A 92 20.42 15.16 -0.93
CA GLU A 92 20.22 16.04 0.21
C GLU A 92 18.75 16.37 0.48
N ASN A 93 17.89 16.30 -0.54
CA ASN A 93 16.45 16.55 -0.43
C ASN A 93 15.65 15.31 -0.03
N ALA A 94 16.27 14.12 0.00
CA ALA A 94 15.60 12.86 0.31
C ALA A 94 14.88 12.85 1.68
N PRO A 95 15.46 13.39 2.79
CA PRO A 95 14.77 13.40 4.08
C PRO A 95 13.48 14.23 4.06
N GLU A 96 13.52 15.41 3.44
CA GLU A 96 12.34 16.28 3.32
C GLU A 96 11.28 15.66 2.41
N ALA A 97 11.69 15.13 1.26
CA ALA A 97 10.81 14.45 0.33
C ALA A 97 10.14 13.24 0.97
N PHE A 98 10.88 12.45 1.75
CA PHE A 98 10.36 11.29 2.47
C PHE A 98 9.36 11.71 3.57
N ARG A 99 9.62 12.79 4.31
CA ARG A 99 8.63 13.35 5.24
C ARG A 99 7.35 13.76 4.50
N GLY A 100 7.50 14.41 3.35
CA GLY A 100 6.38 14.79 2.50
C GLY A 100 5.56 13.61 1.99
N LEU A 101 6.21 12.50 1.62
CA LEU A 101 5.54 11.24 1.26
C LEU A 101 4.62 10.76 2.39
N LEU A 102 5.08 10.79 3.64
CA LEU A 102 4.29 10.35 4.80
C LEU A 102 3.14 11.33 5.14
N GLU A 103 3.25 12.58 4.71
CA GLU A 103 2.20 13.60 4.79
C GLU A 103 1.25 13.57 3.58
N GLY A 104 1.52 12.72 2.57
CA GLY A 104 0.73 12.61 1.35
C GLY A 104 0.94 13.76 0.36
N ARG A 105 2.10 14.44 0.40
CA ARG A 105 2.44 15.54 -0.53
C ARG A 105 2.78 15.08 -1.94
N ASN A 106 3.21 13.83 -2.12
CA ASN A 106 3.65 13.32 -3.41
C ASN A 106 2.47 13.01 -4.35
N PHE A 107 2.67 13.18 -5.66
CA PHE A 107 1.72 12.74 -6.67
C PHE A 107 2.32 11.66 -7.57
N GLY A 108 1.97 10.41 -7.31
CA GLY A 108 2.58 9.25 -7.97
C GLY A 108 3.74 8.67 -7.17
N LYS A 109 4.66 7.95 -7.84
CA LYS A 109 5.81 7.32 -7.20
C LYS A 109 6.89 8.37 -6.93
N LEU A 110 7.16 8.65 -5.66
CA LEU A 110 8.30 9.50 -5.27
C LEU A 110 9.64 8.83 -5.62
N VAL A 111 10.49 9.55 -6.35
CA VAL A 111 11.83 9.16 -6.77
C VAL A 111 12.81 10.29 -6.46
N ILE A 112 13.98 9.95 -5.92
CA ILE A 112 15.08 10.91 -5.75
C ILE A 112 16.09 10.72 -6.89
N ARG A 113 16.31 11.76 -7.69
CA ARG A 113 17.35 11.77 -8.72
C ARG A 113 18.66 12.22 -8.09
N VAL A 114 19.56 11.27 -7.87
CA VAL A 114 20.84 11.49 -7.17
C VAL A 114 21.91 12.07 -8.09
N ALA A 115 21.92 11.65 -9.35
CA ALA A 115 22.78 12.17 -10.40
C ALA A 115 21.98 12.25 -11.70
N GLY A 116 22.37 13.16 -12.60
CA GLY A 116 21.90 13.12 -13.98
C GLY A 116 22.48 11.92 -14.73
N GLU A 117 21.86 11.58 -15.85
CA GLU A 117 22.51 10.78 -16.89
C GLU A 117 23.63 11.57 -17.58
#